data_AF-A0A1Z5IV61-F1
#
_entry.id   AF-A0A1Z5IV61-F1
#
_cell.length_a   1.000
_cell.length_b   1.000
_cell.length_c   1.000
_cell.angle_alpha   90.00
_cell.angle_beta   90.00
_cell.angle_gamma   90.00
#
_symmetry.space_group_name_H-M   'P 1'
#
loop_
_entity.id
_entity.type
_entity.pdbx_description
1 polymer ?
#
loop_
_entity_poly.entity_id
_entity_poly.type
_entity_poly.pdbx_seq_one_letter_code
_entity_poly.pdbx_strand_id
1 'polypeptide(L)'
;MIYFMTITTYYWDLAEQSKKQSQIPLFEIKITAGNRENINDIQTILELQVTSIPSWVYESLPIDKVREDRIPIIADEVLIMRTTILDIWNGDQANEIADALKNEYKMNV
;
A
#
# COMPACT_ATOMS: atom_id res chain seq x y z
N MET A 1 -20.33 4.38 -2.14
CA MET A 1 -18.92 4.57 -1.74
C MET A 1 -18.17 3.29 -2.04
N ILE A 2 -16.93 3.37 -2.52
CA ILE A 2 -15.98 2.27 -2.57
C ILE A 2 -15.02 2.37 -1.41
N TYR A 3 -14.55 1.22 -0.96
CA TYR A 3 -13.49 1.10 0.02
C TYR A 3 -12.42 0.18 -0.55
N PHE A 4 -11.17 0.57 -0.39
CA PHE A 4 -10.05 -0.27 -0.80
C PHE A 4 -8.84 0.06 0.05
N MET A 5 -7.90 -0.89 0.09
CA MET A 5 -6.58 -0.68 0.64
C MET A 5 -5.55 -0.71 -0.48
N THR A 6 -4.54 0.15 -0.38
CA THR A 6 -3.33 0.05 -1.20
C THR A 6 -2.13 -0.26 -0.34
N ILE A 7 -1.28 -1.17 -0.82
CA ILE A 7 0.06 -1.41 -0.28
C ILE A 7 1.04 -1.04 -1.38
N THR A 8 1.79 0.04 -1.17
CA THR A 8 2.78 0.53 -2.12
C THR A 8 4.19 0.28 -1.60
N THR A 9 5.09 -0.20 -2.46
CA THR A 9 6.52 -0.32 -2.14
C THR A 9 7.36 0.10 -3.33
N TYR A 10 8.60 0.49 -3.05
CA TYR A 10 9.55 0.96 -4.04
C TYR A 10 10.80 0.08 -4.00
N TYR A 11 11.22 -0.41 -5.15
CA TYR A 11 12.47 -1.14 -5.29
C TYR A 11 13.18 -0.78 -6.59
N TRP A 12 14.50 -0.88 -6.58
CA TRP A 12 15.30 -0.68 -7.79
C TRP A 12 15.12 -1.86 -8.74
N ASP A 13 15.14 -1.60 -10.05
CA ASP A 13 15.17 -2.67 -11.06
C ASP A 13 16.36 -3.63 -10.78
N LEU A 14 16.21 -4.91 -11.12
CA LEU A 14 17.12 -6.01 -10.75
C LEU A 14 18.59 -5.73 -11.14
N ALA A 15 18.81 -5.02 -12.25
CA ALA A 15 20.14 -4.60 -12.70
C ALA A 15 20.85 -3.67 -11.70
N GLU A 16 20.09 -2.82 -10.99
CA GLU A 16 20.57 -1.84 -10.03
C GLU A 16 20.45 -2.32 -8.57
N GLN A 17 19.59 -3.29 -8.29
CA GLN A 17 19.41 -3.89 -6.96
C GLN A 17 20.69 -4.54 -6.43
N SER A 18 21.51 -5.12 -7.31
CA SER A 18 22.82 -5.70 -6.96
C SER A 18 23.83 -4.67 -6.43
N LYS A 19 23.66 -3.38 -6.77
CA LYS A 19 24.56 -2.29 -6.39
C LYS A 19 24.12 -1.56 -5.11
N LYS A 20 22.83 -1.63 -4.75
CA LYS A 20 22.24 -0.89 -3.62
C LYS A 20 21.76 -1.86 -2.53
N GLN A 21 22.66 -2.23 -1.62
CA GLN A 21 22.48 -3.37 -0.71
C GLN A 21 21.76 -3.08 0.63
N SER A 22 21.20 -1.90 0.90
CA SER A 22 20.82 -1.56 2.29
C SER A 22 19.67 -0.57 2.49
N GLN A 23 18.53 -0.79 1.85
CA GLN A 23 17.28 -0.23 2.37
C GLN A 23 16.27 -1.36 2.53
N ILE A 24 15.84 -1.60 3.78
CA ILE A 24 14.67 -2.44 4.04
C ILE A 24 13.51 -1.78 3.28
N PRO A 25 12.81 -2.49 2.38
CA PRO A 25 11.73 -1.88 1.63
C PRO A 25 10.70 -1.34 2.62
N LEU A 26 10.46 -0.04 2.54
CA LEU A 26 9.34 0.58 3.21
C LEU A 26 8.08 0.30 2.39
N PHE A 27 7.02 -0.03 3.10
CA PHE A 27 5.68 -0.17 2.56
C PHE A 27 4.82 0.99 3.05
N GLU A 28 4.04 1.54 2.15
CA GLU A 28 2.99 2.52 2.46
C GLU A 28 1.64 1.80 2.38
N ILE A 29 0.94 1.72 3.50
CA ILE A 29 -0.43 1.20 3.57
C ILE A 29 -1.37 2.39 3.60
N LYS A 30 -2.36 2.41 2.69
CA LYS A 30 -3.48 3.36 2.74
C LYS A 30 -4.79 2.62 2.72
N ILE A 31 -5.71 2.99 3.60
CA ILE A 31 -7.11 2.59 3.54
C ILE A 31 -7.91 3.80 3.14
N THR A 32 -8.74 3.64 2.12
CA THR A 32 -9.36 4.76 1.43
C THR A 32 -10.83 4.47 1.18
N ALA A 33 -11.66 5.47 1.45
CA ALA A 33 -13.04 5.55 0.99
C ALA A 33 -13.10 6.52 -0.19
N GLY A 34 -13.80 6.15 -1.26
CA GLY A 34 -13.93 7.00 -2.44
C GLY A 34 -15.31 6.95 -3.06
N ASN A 35 -15.68 7.99 -3.80
CA ASN A 35 -16.87 7.95 -4.63
C ASN A 35 -16.54 7.33 -5.99
N ARG A 36 -17.26 6.27 -6.39
CA ARG A 36 -17.08 5.63 -7.71
C ARG A 36 -17.33 6.61 -8.85
N GLU A 37 -18.23 7.57 -8.65
CA GLU A 37 -18.64 8.53 -9.68
C GLU A 37 -17.77 9.79 -9.70
N ASN A 38 -16.99 10.03 -8.63
CA ASN A 38 -16.12 11.20 -8.51
C ASN A 38 -14.76 10.80 -7.95
N ILE A 39 -13.78 10.64 -8.84
CA ILE A 39 -12.42 10.25 -8.49
C ILE A 39 -11.66 11.28 -7.63
N ASN A 40 -12.17 12.52 -7.50
CA ASN A 40 -11.57 13.53 -6.64
C ASN A 40 -12.16 13.51 -5.21
N ASP A 41 -13.23 12.76 -5.01
CA ASP A 41 -13.90 12.59 -3.71
C ASP A 41 -13.35 11.33 -3.03
N ILE A 42 -12.16 11.50 -2.46
CA ILE A 42 -11.39 10.45 -1.80
C ILE A 42 -11.09 10.89 -0.36
N GLN A 43 -11.42 10.02 0.60
CA GLN A 43 -11.10 10.17 2.01
C GLN A 43 -10.14 9.08 2.46
N THR A 44 -9.00 9.47 3.00
CA THR A 44 -8.07 8.55 3.67
C THR A 44 -8.56 8.24 5.07
N ILE A 45 -8.78 6.96 5.37
CA ILE A 45 -9.16 6.45 6.69
C ILE A 45 -7.91 6.18 7.53
N LEU A 46 -6.88 5.61 6.90
CA LEU A 46 -5.60 5.28 7.51
C LEU A 46 -4.48 5.42 6.49
N GLU A 47 -3.34 5.94 6.91
CA GLU A 47 -2.10 5.99 6.15
C GLU A 47 -0.93 5.63 7.08
N LEU A 48 -0.16 4.60 6.72
CA LEU A 48 0.97 4.09 7.50
C LEU A 48 2.20 3.88 6.63
N GLN A 49 3.38 4.10 7.20
CA GLN A 49 4.65 3.69 6.62
C GLN A 49 5.30 2.64 7.53
N VAL A 50 5.56 1.45 6.99
CA VAL A 50 5.95 0.26 7.75
C VAL A 50 7.04 -0.53 7.03
N THR A 51 7.81 -1.34 7.75
CA THR A 51 8.89 -2.17 7.16
C THR A 51 8.43 -3.57 6.77
N SER A 52 7.25 -3.98 7.22
CA SER A 52 6.65 -5.27 6.91
C SER A 52 5.13 -5.19 6.92
N ILE A 53 4.50 -6.05 6.12
CA ILE A 53 3.04 -6.22 6.09
C ILE A 53 2.69 -7.49 6.86
N PRO A 54 1.68 -7.48 7.76
CA PRO A 54 1.23 -8.69 8.45
C PRO A 54 0.63 -9.66 7.44
N SER A 55 0.93 -10.96 7.57
CA SER A 55 0.47 -11.96 6.57
C SER A 55 -1.05 -12.01 6.47
N TRP A 56 -1.75 -11.81 7.58
CA TRP A 56 -3.21 -11.82 7.66
C TRP A 56 -3.87 -10.83 6.69
N VAL A 57 -3.19 -9.73 6.31
CA VAL A 57 -3.72 -8.76 5.35
C VAL A 57 -3.96 -9.43 4.00
N TYR A 58 -2.97 -10.19 3.49
CA TYR A 58 -3.10 -10.90 2.21
C TYR A 58 -3.95 -12.16 2.30
N GLU A 59 -4.11 -12.73 3.51
CA GLU A 59 -4.96 -13.90 3.74
C GLU A 59 -6.44 -13.51 3.86
N SER A 60 -6.73 -12.31 4.38
CA SER A 60 -8.09 -11.86 4.70
C SER A 60 -8.70 -10.97 3.62
N LEU A 61 -7.88 -10.28 2.82
CA LEU A 61 -8.36 -9.34 1.81
C LEU A 61 -8.11 -9.85 0.39
N PRO A 62 -9.16 -9.89 -0.46
CA PRO A 62 -8.98 -10.20 -1.88
C PRO A 62 -8.09 -9.16 -2.57
N ILE A 63 -7.12 -9.64 -3.35
CA ILE A 63 -6.36 -8.78 -4.25
C ILE A 63 -7.23 -8.50 -5.48
N ASP A 64 -7.60 -7.24 -5.69
CA ASP A 64 -8.25 -6.77 -6.91
C ASP A 64 -7.23 -6.67 -8.05
N LYS A 65 -6.15 -5.92 -7.79
CA LYS A 65 -5.17 -5.60 -8.83
C LYS A 65 -3.78 -5.36 -8.26
N VAL A 66 -2.77 -5.72 -9.03
CA VAL A 66 -1.38 -5.28 -8.82
C VAL A 66 -1.00 -4.35 -9.97
N ARG A 67 -0.44 -3.19 -9.64
CA ARG A 67 0.11 -2.23 -10.61
C ARG A 67 1.58 -2.05 -10.34
N GLU A 68 2.36 -1.95 -11.42
CA GLU A 68 3.77 -1.62 -11.35
C GLU A 68 4.04 -0.47 -12.32
N ASP A 69 4.63 0.60 -11.80
CA ASP A 69 5.03 1.76 -12.57
C ASP A 69 6.55 1.90 -12.49
N ARG A 70 7.17 2.14 -13.65
CA ARG A 70 8.62 2.35 -13.77
C ARG A 70 8.87 3.85 -13.76
N ILE A 71 9.58 4.34 -12.74
CA ILE A 71 9.92 5.74 -12.52
C ILE A 71 11.40 5.92 -12.86
N PRO A 72 11.75 6.55 -14.00
CA PRO A 72 13.13 6.88 -14.32
C PRO A 72 13.66 7.94 -13.35
N ILE A 73 14.83 7.71 -12.73
CA ILE A 73 15.47 8.66 -11.82
C ILE A 73 16.59 9.41 -12.56
N ILE A 74 17.69 8.73 -12.96
CA ILE A 74 18.83 9.31 -13.73
C ILE A 74 19.52 8.22 -14.57
N ALA A 75 19.98 8.59 -15.79
CA ALA A 75 20.84 7.86 -16.74
C ALA A 75 20.43 6.42 -17.09
N ASP A 76 20.38 5.51 -16.13
CA ASP A 76 19.96 4.10 -16.28
C ASP A 76 19.26 3.55 -15.02
N GLU A 77 19.01 4.41 -14.01
CA GLU A 77 18.35 4.03 -12.77
C GLU A 77 16.83 4.10 -12.91
N VAL A 78 16.19 2.95 -12.73
CA VAL A 78 14.73 2.82 -12.70
C VAL A 78 14.29 2.39 -11.32
N LEU A 79 13.45 3.21 -10.68
CA LEU A 79 12.71 2.84 -9.48
C LEU A 79 11.39 2.22 -9.91
N ILE A 80 11.08 1.02 -9.43
CA ILE A 80 9.81 0.36 -9.64
C ILE A 80 8.94 0.65 -8.44
N MET A 81 7.81 1.32 -8.68
CA MET A 81 6.74 1.47 -7.71
C MET A 81 5.74 0.35 -7.94
N ARG A 82 5.56 -0.52 -6.95
CA ARG A 82 4.53 -1.56 -6.99
C ARG A 82 3.43 -1.24 -6.00
N THR A 83 2.20 -1.17 -6.49
CA THR A 83 1.00 -0.96 -5.67
C THR A 83 0.06 -2.16 -5.81
N THR A 84 -0.18 -2.84 -4.70
CA THR A 84 -1.23 -3.87 -4.59
C THR A 84 -2.50 -3.20 -4.08
N ILE A 85 -3.60 -3.38 -4.80
CA ILE A 85 -4.94 -2.91 -4.44
C ILE A 85 -5.73 -4.10 -3.89
N LEU A 86 -6.24 -3.94 -2.69
CA LEU A 86 -7.01 -4.92 -1.94
C LEU A 86 -8.44 -4.42 -1.77
N ASP A 87 -9.42 -5.28 -2.03
CA ASP A 87 -10.83 -4.92 -1.93
C ASP A 87 -11.30 -4.88 -0.47
N ILE A 88 -12.07 -3.85 -0.13
CA ILE A 88 -12.77 -3.74 1.14
C ILE A 88 -14.26 -3.59 0.85
N TRP A 89 -15.08 -4.41 1.50
CA TRP A 89 -16.50 -4.54 1.20
C TRP A 89 -17.31 -3.33 1.65
N ASN A 90 -17.00 -2.76 2.80
CA ASN A 90 -17.75 -1.64 3.38
C ASN A 90 -16.91 -0.83 4.38
N GLY A 91 -17.50 0.25 4.91
CA GLY A 91 -16.82 1.14 5.84
C GLY A 91 -16.53 0.51 7.22
N ASP A 92 -17.38 -0.41 7.69
CA ASP A 92 -17.17 -1.08 8.98
C ASP A 92 -15.91 -1.94 8.91
N GLN A 93 -15.80 -2.76 7.86
CA GLN A 93 -14.60 -3.55 7.59
C GLN A 93 -13.35 -2.65 7.43
N ALA A 94 -13.48 -1.51 6.75
CA ALA A 94 -12.37 -0.56 6.61
C ALA A 94 -11.85 -0.06 7.97
N ASN A 95 -12.75 0.26 8.90
CA ASN A 95 -12.42 0.72 10.24
C ASN A 95 -11.82 -0.42 11.09
N GLU A 96 -12.39 -1.62 11.04
CA GLU A 96 -11.86 -2.80 11.75
C GLU A 96 -10.41 -3.10 11.34
N ILE A 97 -10.14 -3.08 10.03
CA ILE A 97 -8.79 -3.28 9.50
C ILE A 97 -7.87 -2.13 9.95
N ALA A 98 -8.35 -0.90 9.92
CA ALA A 98 -7.56 0.25 10.34
C ALA A 98 -7.14 0.14 11.80
N ASP A 99 -8.05 -0.25 12.68
CA ASP A 99 -7.77 -0.41 14.11
C ASP A 99 -6.90 -1.64 14.39
N ALA A 100 -7.09 -2.74 13.66
CA ALA A 100 -6.21 -3.90 13.73
C ALA A 100 -4.76 -3.53 13.36
N LEU A 101 -4.56 -2.77 12.28
CA LEU A 101 -3.23 -2.31 11.86
C LEU A 101 -2.63 -1.33 12.88
N LYS A 102 -3.39 -0.36 13.40
CA LYS A 102 -2.90 0.54 14.45
C LYS A 102 -2.40 -0.24 15.67
N ASN A 103 -3.14 -1.26 16.10
CA ASN A 103 -2.77 -2.12 17.22
C ASN A 103 -1.51 -2.94 16.92
N GLU A 104 -1.43 -3.57 15.74
CA GLU A 104 -0.27 -4.35 15.28
C GLU A 104 1.02 -3.51 15.34
N TYR A 105 0.94 -2.26 14.86
CA TYR A 105 2.07 -1.33 14.84
C TYR A 105 2.21 -0.48 16.11
N LYS A 106 1.42 -0.77 17.15
CA LYS A 106 1.45 -0.07 18.45
C LYS A 106 1.31 1.46 18.34
N MET A 107 0.48 1.92 17.41
CA MET A 107 0.20 3.34 17.24
C MET A 107 -0.88 3.75 18.23
N ASN A 108 -0.48 4.49 19.26
CA ASN A 108 -1.43 5.12 20.18
C ASN A 108 -2.13 6.27 19.45
N VAL A 109 -3.47 6.20 19.39
CA VAL A 109 -4.34 7.32 18.99
C VAL A 109 -4.35 8.37 20.08
#